data_AF-A0A962FMH0-F1
#
_entry.id   AF-A0A962FMH0-F1
#
_cell.length_a   1.000
_cell.length_b   1.000
_cell.length_c   1.000
_cell.angle_alpha   90.00
_cell.angle_beta   90.00
_cell.angle_gamma   90.00
#
_symmetry.space_group_name_H-M   'P 1'
#
loop_
_entity.id
_entity.type
_entity.pdbx_description
1 polymer ?
#
loop_
_entity_poly.entity_id
_entity_poly.type
_entity_poly.pdbx_seq_one_letter_code
_entity_poly.pdbx_strand_id
1 'polypeptide(L)' 'MNNDVKRHGRREVLGLMAIATAMASGILRVEAQPVAKIFRSPTCGCCHLWAEHLRRNGFAATIIDTDDMRAVKARLAV' A
#
# COMPACT_ATOMS: atom_id res chain seq x y z
N MET A 1 -31.98 -13.85 -46.81
CA MET A 1 -31.56 -13.38 -45.48
C MET A 1 -30.25 -12.62 -45.64
N ASN A 2 -30.32 -11.30 -45.43
CA ASN A 2 -29.24 -10.36 -45.70
C ASN A 2 -28.20 -10.42 -44.58
N ASN A 3 -26.93 -10.69 -44.90
CA ASN A 3 -25.82 -10.59 -43.96
C ASN A 3 -24.88 -9.47 -44.43
N ASP A 4 -25.25 -8.23 -44.10
CA ASP A 4 -24.36 -7.08 -44.21
C ASP A 4 -23.29 -7.19 -43.11
N VAL A 5 -22.18 -7.85 -43.43
CA VAL A 5 -20.94 -7.74 -42.64
C VAL A 5 -20.39 -6.34 -42.86
N LYS A 6 -20.71 -5.41 -41.94
CA LYS A 6 -20.20 -4.03 -41.97
C LYS A 6 -18.66 -4.07 -41.95
N ARG A 7 -18.05 -3.59 -43.03
CA ARG A 7 -16.60 -3.55 -43.21
C ARG A 7 -16.02 -2.38 -42.41
N HIS A 8 -15.63 -2.62 -41.17
CA HIS A 8 -15.04 -1.59 -40.30
C HIS A 8 -13.76 -1.01 -40.90
N GLY A 9 -13.69 0.32 -40.99
CA GLY A 9 -12.55 1.03 -41.59
C GLY A 9 -11.32 1.04 -40.68
N ARG A 10 -10.11 1.16 -41.26
CA ARG A 10 -8.84 1.22 -40.50
C ARG A 10 -8.85 2.28 -39.38
N ARG A 11 -9.58 3.39 -39.58
CA ARG A 11 -9.76 4.46 -38.59
C ARG A 11 -10.62 4.03 -37.39
N GLU A 12 -11.63 3.18 -37.63
CA GLU A 12 -12.49 2.63 -36.58
C GLU A 12 -11.73 1.58 -35.75
N VAL A 13 -10.96 0.72 -36.42
CA VAL A 13 -10.10 -0.27 -35.75
C VAL A 13 -9.04 0.41 -34.89
N LEU A 14 -8.38 1.45 -35.40
CA LEU A 14 -7.38 2.22 -34.65
C LEU A 14 -8.01 2.98 -33.46
N GLY A 15 -9.21 3.53 -33.63
CA GLY A 15 -9.95 4.20 -32.56
C GLY A 15 -10.34 3.24 -31.42
N LEU A 16 -10.84 2.06 -31.76
CA LEU A 16 -11.20 1.03 -30.77
C LEU A 16 -9.97 0.49 -30.03
N MET A 17 -8.83 0.36 -30.71
CA MET A 17 -7.59 -0.12 -30.12
C MET A 17 -7.01 0.88 -29.10
N ALA A 18 -7.10 2.20 -29.37
CA ALA A 18 -6.62 3.25 -28.46
C ALA A 18 -7.44 3.34 -27.16
N ILE A 19 -8.74 3.06 -27.22
CA ILE A 19 -9.61 3.02 -26.03
C ILE A 19 -9.26 1.81 -25.14
N ALA A 20 -8.96 0.66 -25.74
CA ALA A 20 -8.58 -0.56 -25.02
C ALA A 20 -7.25 -0.40 -24.26
N THR A 21 -6.26 0.31 -24.83
CA THR A 21 -4.99 0.59 -24.15
C THR A 21 -5.14 1.57 -22.98
N ALA A 22 -6.02 2.55 -23.06
CA ALA A 22 -6.27 3.49 -21.95
C ALA A 22 -6.91 2.80 -20.72
N MET A 23 -7.75 1.79 -20.94
CA MET A 23 -8.35 1.00 -19.85
C MET A 23 -7.36 0.06 -19.15
N ALA A 24 -6.30 -0.37 -19.84
CA ALA A 24 -5.24 -1.21 -19.27
C ALA A 24 -4.31 -0.44 -18.30
N SER A 25 -4.26 0.89 -18.38
CA SER A 25 -3.42 1.74 -17.52
C SER A 25 -4.06 2.12 -16.18
N GLY A 26 -5.33 1.76 -15.95
CA GLY A 26 -6.16 2.30 -14.86
C GLY A 26 -6.09 1.60 -13.50
N ILE A 27 -5.13 0.70 -13.23
CA ILE A 27 -5.04 0.07 -11.90
C ILE A 27 -4.30 1.02 -10.95
N LEU A 28 -5.04 1.90 -10.29
CA LEU A 28 -4.55 2.55 -9.06
C LEU A 28 -4.28 1.44 -8.04
N ARG A 29 -3.00 1.18 -7.75
CA ARG A 29 -2.60 0.30 -6.67
C ARG A 29 -2.71 1.08 -5.36
N VAL A 30 -3.67 0.68 -4.51
CA VAL A 30 -3.66 1.10 -3.12
C VAL A 30 -2.76 0.10 -2.38
N GLU A 31 -1.53 0.50 -2.10
CA GLU A 31 -0.63 -0.28 -1.25
C GLU A 31 -1.02 -0.04 0.21
N ALA A 32 -1.12 -1.11 0.99
CA ALA A 32 -1.36 -0.99 2.43
C ALA A 32 -0.17 -0.29 3.10
N GLN A 33 -0.45 0.55 4.10
CA GLN A 33 0.62 1.18 4.87
C GLN A 33 1.45 0.12 5.58
N PRO A 34 2.80 0.19 5.51
CA PRO A 34 3.65 -0.70 6.29
C PRO A 34 3.35 -0.55 7.79
N VAL A 35 3.23 -1.67 8.50
CA VAL A 35 2.88 -1.69 9.93
C VAL A 35 4.15 -1.71 10.77
N ALA A 36 4.24 -0.83 11.77
CA ALA A 36 5.33 -0.81 12.74
C ALA A 36 4.78 -0.93 14.18
N LYS A 37 5.25 -1.94 14.92
CA LYS A 37 4.94 -2.10 16.35
C LYS A 37 6.16 -1.72 17.18
N ILE A 38 6.00 -0.75 18.05
CA ILE A 38 7.06 -0.20 18.89
C ILE A 38 6.80 -0.66 20.31
N PHE A 39 7.60 -1.60 20.78
CA PHE A 39 7.58 -2.00 22.19
C PHE A 39 8.47 -1.05 22.98
N ARG A 40 7.95 -0.48 24.07
CA ARG A 40 8.72 0.39 24.96
C ARG A 40 8.42 0.13 26.42
N SER A 41 9.36 0.51 27.27
CA SER A 41 9.09 0.68 28.70
C SER A 41 8.19 1.92 28.91
N PRO A 42 7.22 1.89 29.85
CA PRO A 42 6.34 3.03 30.13
C PRO A 42 7.09 4.32 30.49
N THR A 43 8.27 4.18 31.10
CA THR A 43 9.12 5.30 31.53
C THR A 43 9.98 5.88 30.40
N CYS A 44 9.98 5.28 29.21
CA CYS A 44 10.78 5.75 28.09
C CYS A 44 10.06 6.86 27.31
N GLY A 45 10.51 8.09 27.53
CA GLY A 45 9.90 9.30 26.97
C GLY A 45 10.13 9.53 25.47
N CYS A 46 11.18 9.01 24.83
CA CYS A 46 11.52 9.37 23.45
C CYS A 46 10.84 8.52 22.36
N CYS A 47 10.31 7.34 22.69
CA CYS A 47 9.74 6.40 21.71
C CYS A 47 8.53 6.98 20.95
N HIS A 48 7.80 7.92 21.52
CA HIS A 48 6.69 8.59 20.85
C HIS A 48 7.15 9.44 19.65
N LEU A 49 8.31 10.09 19.75
CA LEU A 49 8.88 10.88 18.66
C LEU A 49 9.19 9.99 17.45
N TRP A 50 9.70 8.78 17.71
CA TRP A 50 9.98 7.80 16.66
C TRP A 50 8.69 7.26 16.02
N ALA A 51 7.68 6.95 16.84
CA ALA A 51 6.36 6.54 16.34
C ALA A 51 5.74 7.64 15.45
N GLU A 52 5.86 8.90 15.85
CA GLU A 52 5.34 10.02 15.07
C GLU A 52 6.12 10.22 13.77
N HIS A 53 7.45 10.12 13.81
CA HIS A 53 8.27 10.15 12.60
C HIS A 53 7.85 9.07 11.61
N LEU A 54 7.62 7.83 12.05
CA LEU A 54 7.16 6.75 11.18
C LEU A 54 5.78 7.03 10.58
N ARG A 55 4.82 7.52 11.37
CA ARG A 55 3.48 7.87 10.86
C ARG A 55 3.55 8.96 9.79
N ARG A 56 4.37 9.99 9.99
CA ARG A 56 4.59 11.04 8.98
C ARG A 56 5.19 10.52 7.68
N ASN A 57 5.84 9.35 7.72
CA ASN A 57 6.43 8.69 6.55
C ASN A 57 5.60 7.51 6.03
N GLY A 58 4.29 7.48 6.32
CA GLY A 58 3.36 6.52 5.71
C GLY A 58 3.28 5.16 6.40
N PHE A 59 3.81 5.01 7.62
CA PHE A 59 3.66 3.80 8.41
C PHE A 59 2.44 3.85 9.33
N ALA A 60 1.76 2.71 9.45
CA ALA A 60 0.81 2.47 10.53
C ALA A 60 1.56 2.09 11.83
N ALA A 61 2.17 3.07 12.51
CA ALA A 61 2.96 2.84 13.71
C ALA A 61 2.10 2.80 14.99
N THR A 62 2.30 1.80 15.84
CA THR A 62 1.61 1.61 17.13
C THR A 62 2.60 1.41 18.26
N ILE A 63 2.37 2.06 19.40
CA ILE A 63 3.16 1.87 20.62
C ILE A 63 2.49 0.81 21.49
N ILE A 64 3.30 -0.10 22.02
CA ILE A 64 2.90 -1.12 22.97
C ILE A 64 3.79 -0.97 24.19
N ASP A 65 3.20 -0.54 25.30
CA ASP A 65 3.91 -0.41 26.57
C ASP A 65 4.08 -1.79 27.22
N THR A 66 5.25 -2.04 27.77
CA THR A 66 5.57 -3.29 28.48
C THR A 66 6.54 -3.03 29.61
N ASP A 67 6.29 -3.66 30.76
CA ASP A 67 7.19 -3.60 31.90
C ASP A 67 8.42 -4.52 31.73
N ASP A 68 8.37 -5.48 30.79
CA ASP A 68 9.44 -6.44 30.55
C ASP A 68 9.96 -6.39 29.11
N MET A 69 10.83 -5.40 28.84
CA MET A 69 11.54 -5.29 27.57
C MET A 69 12.53 -6.45 27.33
N ARG A 70 12.98 -7.17 28.38
CA ARG A 70 13.87 -8.33 28.20
C ARG A 70 13.11 -9.48 27.58
N ALA A 71 11.88 -9.76 28.05
CA ALA A 71 11.03 -10.79 27.47
C ALA A 71 10.72 -10.49 25.99
N VAL A 72 10.42 -9.24 25.66
CA VAL A 72 10.19 -8.83 24.26
C VAL A 72 11.43 -9.05 23.39
N LYS A 73 12.60 -8.64 23.88
CA LYS A 73 13.88 -8.82 23.16
C LYS A 73 14.21 -10.29 22.95
N ALA A 74 14.07 -11.11 23.99
CA ALA A 74 14.26 -12.56 23.91
C ALA A 74 13.31 -13.21 22.88
N ARG A 75 12.02 -12.83 22.88
CA ARG A 75 11.04 -13.32 21.90
C ARG A 75 11.41 -12.96 20.46
N LEU A 76 11.98 -11.78 20.25
CA LEU A 76 12.35 -11.29 18.92
C LEU A 76 13.81 -11.60 18.54
N ALA A 77 14.56 -12.26 19.41
CA ALA A 77 15.97 -12.62 19.23
C ALA A 77 16.88 -11.43 18.89
N VAL A 78 16.76 -10.33 19.65
CA VAL A 78 17.58 -9.09 19.52
C VAL A 78 18.23 -8.69 20.83
#